data_AF-A0A348XJ96-F1
#
_entry.id   AF-A0A348XJ96-F1
#
_cell.length_a   1.000
_cell.length_b   1.000
_cell.length_c   1.000
_cell.angle_alpha   90.00
_cell.angle_beta   90.00
_cell.angle_gamma   90.00
#
_symmetry.space_group_name_H-M   'P 1'
#
loop_
_entity.id
_entity.type
_entity.pdbx_description
1 polymer ?
#
loop_
_entity_poly.entity_id
_entity_poly.type
_entity_poly.pdbx_seq_one_letter_code
_entity_poly.pdbx_strand_id
1 'polypeptide(L)'
;PLRTDFRLNYKHEKIEPSAKLTSLMATSSPAEREESTGQVRELMTRYGPIDMMWWDGNSIMTPQELAKLQPDVFVARGLIATPEGMHHGESENVKVTNEAGWWWELCIKSENRFTPNWHYGVECEGNHWDTNKLLSELVRCRSLGGNLLVNIPPRGNGEMMEWFYDVCDEMAGWMAHSREAVVDVDLDAPLPTLDKTENYTTKRGSTWYSLPNGKDVVFISDIAKPRSVTLLRTGETLDYQFRDGSLRIVVPEAMRSTLPDMVRIIIGEL
;
A
#
# COMPACT_ATOMS: atom_id res chain seq x y z
N PRO A 1 -13.38 21.64 25.29
CA PRO A 1 -14.64 20.93 24.95
C PRO A 1 -14.34 19.54 24.37
N LEU A 2 -14.70 18.49 25.13
CA LEU A 2 -14.72 17.05 24.81
C LEU A 2 -13.76 16.58 23.69
N ARG A 3 -12.51 16.26 24.05
CA ARG A 3 -11.69 15.33 23.27
C ARG A 3 -12.42 14.00 23.26
N THR A 4 -12.97 13.62 22.11
CA THR A 4 -13.52 12.29 21.92
C THR A 4 -12.34 11.35 21.66
N ASP A 5 -11.86 10.68 22.71
CA ASP A 5 -10.71 9.75 22.69
C ASP A 5 -11.06 8.40 22.03
N PHE A 6 -11.78 8.42 20.90
CA PHE A 6 -12.01 7.21 20.11
C PHE A 6 -11.51 7.39 18.69
N ARG A 7 -10.92 6.34 18.13
CA ARG A 7 -10.51 6.26 16.71
C ARG A 7 -11.44 5.33 15.96
N LEU A 8 -11.49 5.42 14.64
CA LEU A 8 -12.24 4.50 13.78
C LEU A 8 -11.28 3.53 13.09
N ASN A 9 -11.59 2.24 13.10
CA ASN A 9 -10.83 1.19 12.41
C ASN A 9 -11.31 1.00 10.95
N TYR A 10 -10.74 0.06 10.19
CA TYR A 10 -11.14 -0.22 8.79
C TYR A 10 -12.59 -0.68 8.60
N LYS A 11 -13.27 -1.04 9.68
CA LYS A 11 -14.70 -1.41 9.73
C LYS A 11 -15.58 -0.26 10.22
N HIS A 12 -15.00 0.94 10.39
CA HIS A 12 -15.64 2.12 10.97
C HIS A 12 -16.10 1.92 12.43
N GLU A 13 -15.41 1.06 13.18
CA GLU A 13 -15.69 0.78 14.59
C GLU A 13 -14.82 1.63 15.51
N LYS A 14 -15.35 1.99 16.68
CA LYS A 14 -14.61 2.76 17.69
C LYS A 14 -13.58 1.89 18.40
N ILE A 15 -12.33 2.32 18.42
CA ILE A 15 -11.22 1.63 19.10
C ILE A 15 -10.46 2.57 20.04
N GLU A 16 -9.85 1.97 21.07
CA GLU A 16 -9.02 2.64 22.09
C GLU A 16 -7.70 3.15 21.49
N PRO A 17 -7.20 4.35 21.83
CA PRO A 17 -6.02 4.97 21.22
C PRO A 17 -4.66 4.35 21.58
N SER A 18 -4.60 3.11 22.08
CA SER A 18 -3.47 2.59 22.86
C SER A 18 -2.16 2.36 22.09
N ALA A 19 -2.13 2.48 20.76
CA ALA A 19 -0.90 2.41 19.98
C ALA A 19 -0.47 3.81 19.48
N LYS A 20 0.84 4.07 19.54
CA LYS A 20 1.43 5.39 19.27
C LYS A 20 1.40 5.71 17.78
N LEU A 21 0.31 6.30 17.30
CA LEU A 21 0.31 7.01 16.01
C LEU A 21 1.13 8.30 16.12
N THR A 22 1.74 8.72 15.01
CA THR A 22 2.49 9.98 14.92
C THR A 22 1.64 11.14 15.44
N SER A 23 2.17 11.90 16.40
CA SER A 23 1.46 13.05 16.98
C SER A 23 1.26 14.15 15.94
N LEU A 24 0.05 14.74 15.90
CA LEU A 24 -0.16 16.03 15.23
C LEU A 24 0.73 17.07 15.92
N MET A 25 1.59 17.78 15.17
CA MET A 25 2.46 18.81 15.76
C MET A 25 1.69 20.11 16.03
N ALA A 26 2.15 20.88 17.03
CA ALA A 26 1.44 22.03 17.58
C ALA A 26 2.04 23.39 17.17
N THR A 27 1.12 24.26 16.72
CA THR A 27 1.02 25.73 16.79
C THR A 27 2.03 26.63 16.08
N SER A 28 1.49 27.29 15.06
CA SER A 28 1.87 28.59 14.47
C SER A 28 1.30 29.79 15.26
N SER A 29 1.85 30.99 15.05
CA SER A 29 1.34 32.28 15.57
C SER A 29 -0.11 32.55 15.13
N PRO A 30 -0.86 33.47 15.78
CA PRO A 30 -2.22 33.81 15.33
C PRO A 30 -2.30 34.23 13.86
N ALA A 31 -1.31 35.00 13.38
CA ALA A 31 -1.24 35.44 11.99
C ALA A 31 -0.98 34.26 11.03
N GLU A 32 -0.02 33.39 11.37
CA GLU A 32 0.27 32.19 10.56
C GLU A 32 -0.93 31.22 10.52
N ARG A 33 -1.70 31.12 11.62
CA ARG A 33 -2.93 30.32 11.64
C ARG A 33 -4.02 30.93 10.76
N GLU A 34 -4.19 32.25 10.77
CA GLU A 34 -5.14 32.93 9.91
C GLU A 34 -4.78 32.74 8.43
N GLU A 35 -3.51 32.95 8.07
CA GLU A 35 -2.99 32.73 6.72
C GLU A 35 -3.19 31.27 6.28
N SER A 36 -2.73 30.31 7.09
CA SER A 36 -2.85 28.88 6.77
C SER A 36 -4.33 28.48 6.64
N THR A 37 -5.21 29.01 7.49
CA THR A 37 -6.65 28.76 7.39
C THR A 37 -7.22 29.29 6.08
N GLY A 38 -6.77 30.47 5.65
CA GLY A 38 -7.10 31.06 4.35
C GLY A 38 -6.68 30.17 3.18
N GLN A 39 -5.44 29.67 3.20
CA GLN A 39 -4.89 28.76 2.18
C GLN A 39 -5.68 27.45 2.10
N VAL A 40 -6.04 26.87 3.26
CA VAL A 40 -6.84 25.63 3.29
C VAL A 40 -8.24 25.88 2.73
N ARG A 41 -8.88 27.01 3.02
CA ARG A 41 -10.16 27.37 2.40
C ARG A 41 -10.03 27.53 0.90
N GLU A 42 -8.94 28.14 0.43
CA GLU A 42 -8.66 28.30 -1.00
C GLU A 42 -8.62 26.94 -1.70
N LEU A 43 -7.79 26.01 -1.19
CA LEU A 43 -7.67 24.64 -1.71
C LEU A 43 -9.03 23.93 -1.75
N MET A 44 -9.75 23.94 -0.62
CA MET A 44 -11.01 23.20 -0.46
C MET A 44 -12.20 23.82 -1.21
N THR A 45 -12.07 25.01 -1.81
CA THR A 45 -13.20 25.66 -2.51
C THR A 45 -12.91 26.00 -3.97
N ARG A 46 -11.64 26.07 -4.40
CA ARG A 46 -11.26 26.52 -5.74
C ARG A 46 -10.62 25.46 -6.63
N TYR A 47 -10.37 24.25 -6.11
CA TYR A 47 -9.67 23.18 -6.83
C TYR A 47 -10.57 21.96 -7.11
N GLY A 48 -11.89 22.11 -7.02
CA GLY A 48 -12.85 21.03 -7.26
C GLY A 48 -12.94 20.04 -6.09
N PRO A 49 -13.49 18.84 -6.33
CA PRO A 49 -13.53 17.77 -5.33
C PRO A 49 -12.12 17.35 -4.91
N ILE A 50 -11.89 17.26 -3.61
CA ILE A 50 -10.65 16.82 -2.97
C ILE A 50 -10.98 15.58 -2.16
N ASP A 51 -10.50 14.42 -2.61
CA ASP A 51 -10.77 13.14 -1.96
C ASP A 51 -10.01 13.00 -0.64
N MET A 52 -8.81 13.59 -0.55
CA MET A 52 -7.92 13.39 0.58
C MET A 52 -7.14 14.66 0.97
N MET A 53 -7.02 14.87 2.29
CA MET A 53 -6.12 15.83 2.91
C MET A 53 -5.01 15.08 3.67
N TRP A 54 -3.75 15.34 3.29
CA TRP A 54 -2.57 14.74 3.92
C TRP A 54 -1.72 15.83 4.56
N TRP A 55 -1.83 15.99 5.88
CA TRP A 55 -1.11 17.03 6.61
C TRP A 55 0.36 16.68 6.84
N ASP A 56 1.30 17.57 6.51
CA ASP A 56 2.68 17.48 6.98
C ASP A 56 3.05 18.61 7.94
N GLY A 57 3.83 18.32 8.98
CA GLY A 57 4.08 19.26 10.07
C GLY A 57 2.84 19.56 10.91
N ASN A 58 2.12 20.63 10.57
CA ASN A 58 1.00 21.18 11.34
C ASN A 58 -0.36 20.83 10.72
N SER A 59 -1.34 20.48 11.56
CA SER A 59 -2.75 20.40 11.13
C SER A 59 -3.47 21.72 11.40
N ILE A 60 -4.01 22.31 10.32
CA ILE A 60 -4.61 23.65 10.37
C ILE A 60 -6.12 23.59 10.65
N MET A 61 -6.81 22.61 10.06
CA MET A 61 -8.23 22.36 10.27
C MET A 61 -8.45 20.91 10.71
N THR A 62 -9.43 20.72 11.59
CA THR A 62 -9.92 19.40 11.99
C THR A 62 -10.71 18.74 10.86
N PRO A 63 -10.87 17.40 10.87
CA PRO A 63 -11.75 16.71 9.91
C PRO A 63 -13.16 17.27 9.90
N GLN A 64 -13.72 17.66 11.05
CA GLN A 64 -15.07 18.24 11.14
C GLN A 64 -15.17 19.64 10.53
N GLU A 65 -14.08 20.40 10.49
CA GLU A 65 -14.05 21.71 9.82
C GLU A 65 -13.91 21.55 8.32
N LEU A 66 -13.04 20.63 7.87
CA LEU A 66 -12.89 20.29 6.45
C LEU A 66 -14.17 19.72 5.86
N ALA A 67 -14.88 18.85 6.59
CA ALA A 67 -16.15 18.26 6.17
C ALA A 67 -17.28 19.30 5.95
N LYS A 68 -17.18 20.49 6.53
CA LYS A 68 -18.11 21.60 6.24
C LYS A 68 -17.86 22.22 4.87
N LEU A 69 -16.64 22.09 4.33
CA LEU A 69 -16.26 22.60 3.01
C LEU A 69 -16.44 21.51 1.95
N GLN A 70 -15.98 20.30 2.22
CA GLN A 70 -16.17 19.13 1.38
C GLN A 70 -16.49 17.90 2.24
N PRO A 71 -17.75 17.42 2.27
CA PRO A 71 -18.20 16.41 3.23
C PRO A 71 -17.57 15.03 3.07
N ASP A 72 -17.10 14.70 1.87
CA ASP A 72 -16.52 13.39 1.54
C ASP A 72 -14.99 13.34 1.69
N VAL A 73 -14.36 14.45 2.11
CA VAL A 73 -12.90 14.51 2.25
C VAL A 73 -12.40 13.57 3.34
N PHE A 74 -11.42 12.74 2.98
CA PHE A 74 -10.70 11.89 3.93
C PHE A 74 -9.46 12.61 4.47
N VAL A 75 -9.28 12.65 5.80
CA VAL A 75 -8.05 13.20 6.39
C VAL A 75 -7.11 12.04 6.71
N ALA A 76 -6.03 11.85 5.94
CA ALA A 76 -5.15 10.71 6.12
C ALA A 76 -4.31 10.82 7.39
N ARG A 77 -3.33 11.74 7.42
CA ARG A 77 -2.39 11.80 8.54
C ARG A 77 -3.08 12.18 9.84
N GLY A 78 -2.93 11.32 10.85
CA GLY A 78 -3.62 11.40 12.14
C GLY A 78 -4.85 10.52 12.26
N LEU A 79 -5.36 9.94 11.15
CA LEU A 79 -6.43 8.93 11.13
C LEU A 79 -5.98 7.56 10.62
N ILE A 80 -4.94 7.50 9.77
CA ILE A 80 -4.28 6.25 9.35
C ILE A 80 -2.89 6.13 9.95
N ALA A 81 -2.36 4.91 9.97
CA ALA A 81 -0.97 4.69 10.31
C ALA A 81 -0.04 4.97 9.12
N THR A 82 1.10 5.58 9.43
CA THR A 82 2.19 5.90 8.50
C THR A 82 3.45 5.19 8.99
N PRO A 83 3.62 3.89 8.70
CA PRO A 83 4.66 3.05 9.29
C PRO A 83 6.09 3.57 9.05
N GLU A 84 6.34 4.31 7.98
CA GLU A 84 7.62 4.97 7.73
C GLU A 84 8.04 5.93 8.86
N GLY A 85 7.08 6.67 9.42
CA GLY A 85 7.29 7.65 10.49
C GLY A 85 7.55 7.04 11.87
N MET A 86 7.38 5.73 12.01
CA MET A 86 7.68 4.99 13.24
C MET A 86 8.99 4.19 13.15
N HIS A 87 9.76 4.30 12.06
CA HIS A 87 10.82 3.33 11.71
C HIS A 87 10.28 1.91 11.45
N HIS A 88 9.00 1.79 11.12
CA HIS A 88 8.21 0.55 11.09
C HIS A 88 7.91 0.04 9.66
N GLY A 89 8.81 0.28 8.69
CA GLY A 89 8.64 -0.27 7.33
C GLY A 89 8.70 -1.81 7.25
N GLU A 90 9.18 -2.45 8.32
CA GLU A 90 9.31 -3.91 8.44
C GLU A 90 7.96 -4.62 8.67
N SER A 91 7.84 -5.83 8.13
CA SER A 91 6.59 -6.63 8.12
C SER A 91 5.96 -6.82 9.50
N GLU A 92 6.76 -6.94 10.57
CA GLU A 92 6.28 -7.17 11.94
C GLU A 92 5.50 -5.98 12.50
N ASN A 93 5.88 -4.75 12.13
CA ASN A 93 5.20 -3.55 12.61
C ASN A 93 3.94 -3.22 11.80
N VAL A 94 3.95 -3.59 10.52
CA VAL A 94 2.77 -3.55 9.66
C VAL A 94 1.71 -4.54 10.18
N LYS A 95 2.11 -5.70 10.70
CA LYS A 95 1.20 -6.65 11.38
C LYS A 95 0.47 -6.01 12.55
N VAL A 96 1.19 -5.31 13.45
CA VAL A 96 0.57 -4.61 14.60
C VAL A 96 -0.51 -3.64 14.14
N THR A 97 -0.23 -2.94 13.04
CA THR A 97 -1.17 -1.99 12.43
C THR A 97 -2.40 -2.71 11.88
N ASN A 98 -2.20 -3.84 11.19
CA ASN A 98 -3.30 -4.63 10.63
C ASN A 98 -4.14 -5.34 11.72
N GLU A 99 -3.51 -5.91 12.74
CA GLU A 99 -4.17 -6.54 13.90
C GLU A 99 -4.95 -5.52 14.75
N ALA A 100 -4.44 -4.28 14.85
CA ALA A 100 -5.17 -3.17 15.46
C ALA A 100 -6.37 -2.70 14.61
N GLY A 101 -6.50 -3.21 13.38
CA GLY A 101 -7.54 -2.85 12.43
C GLY A 101 -7.37 -1.46 11.86
N TRP A 102 -6.15 -0.94 11.77
CA TRP A 102 -5.91 0.40 11.24
C TRP A 102 -5.74 0.36 9.72
N TRP A 103 -6.36 1.31 9.04
CA TRP A 103 -5.90 1.68 7.70
C TRP A 103 -4.47 2.21 7.80
N TRP A 104 -3.66 1.91 6.79
CA TRP A 104 -2.29 2.37 6.72
C TRP A 104 -1.80 2.49 5.29
N GLU A 105 -0.89 3.43 5.10
CA GLU A 105 -0.25 3.70 3.82
C GLU A 105 1.24 3.89 4.07
N LEU A 106 2.06 3.14 3.34
CA LEU A 106 3.52 3.31 3.38
C LEU A 106 3.91 4.30 2.30
N CYS A 107 4.43 5.45 2.73
CA CYS A 107 5.03 6.44 1.85
C CYS A 107 6.52 6.14 1.70
N ILE A 108 6.99 5.97 0.47
CA ILE A 108 8.39 5.71 0.15
C ILE A 108 8.90 6.67 -0.92
N LYS A 109 10.22 6.83 -0.97
CA LYS A 109 10.86 7.49 -2.12
C LYS A 109 11.08 6.48 -3.23
N SER A 110 11.04 6.95 -4.47
CA SER A 110 11.38 6.15 -5.64
C SER A 110 12.87 5.75 -5.71
N GLU A 111 13.71 6.30 -4.84
CA GLU A 111 15.16 6.16 -4.87
C GLU A 111 15.66 4.85 -4.25
N ASN A 112 16.74 4.29 -4.80
CA ASN A 112 17.34 3.03 -4.34
C ASN A 112 18.50 3.18 -3.37
N ARG A 113 19.04 4.39 -3.25
CA ARG A 113 20.02 4.80 -2.26
C ARG A 113 19.46 5.98 -1.49
N PHE A 114 19.80 6.04 -0.21
CA PHE A 114 19.35 7.11 0.67
C PHE A 114 19.84 8.47 0.17
N THR A 115 18.89 9.33 -0.21
CA THR A 115 19.09 10.79 -0.25
C THR A 115 18.40 11.42 0.96
N PRO A 116 18.82 12.61 1.42
CA PRO A 116 18.25 13.23 2.61
C PRO A 116 16.87 13.86 2.37
N ASN A 117 16.46 14.07 1.11
CA ASN A 117 15.31 14.91 0.76
C ASN A 117 14.21 14.11 0.02
N TRP A 118 12.99 14.65 0.03
CA TRP A 118 11.84 14.16 -0.75
C TRP A 118 11.67 14.89 -2.09
N HIS A 119 12.23 16.09 -2.22
CA HIS A 119 12.26 16.87 -3.45
C HIS A 119 13.39 16.43 -4.38
N TYR A 120 13.41 16.98 -5.60
CA TYR A 120 14.42 16.65 -6.60
C TYR A 120 15.83 17.00 -6.14
N GLY A 121 16.76 16.07 -6.37
CA GLY A 121 18.20 16.26 -6.36
C GLY A 121 18.79 15.65 -7.63
N VAL A 122 20.01 16.04 -8.01
CA VAL A 122 20.65 15.55 -9.26
C VAL A 122 20.83 14.02 -9.25
N GLU A 123 20.91 13.42 -8.06
CA GLU A 123 20.98 11.98 -7.86
C GLU A 123 19.72 11.26 -8.39
N CYS A 124 18.56 11.91 -8.36
CA CYS A 124 17.29 11.35 -8.83
C CYS A 124 17.31 11.01 -10.33
N GLU A 125 18.24 11.57 -11.11
CA GLU A 125 18.38 11.27 -12.55
C GLU A 125 18.76 9.80 -12.81
N GLY A 126 19.43 9.14 -11.86
CA GLY A 126 19.83 7.73 -11.99
C GLY A 126 19.63 6.88 -10.72
N ASN A 127 19.21 7.48 -9.62
CA ASN A 127 18.92 6.79 -8.37
C ASN A 127 17.42 6.48 -8.27
N HIS A 128 17.00 5.34 -8.80
CA HIS A 128 15.62 4.89 -8.70
C HIS A 128 15.51 3.37 -8.52
N TRP A 129 14.43 2.91 -7.93
CA TRP A 129 14.01 1.51 -7.98
C TRP A 129 13.51 1.16 -9.37
N ASP A 130 13.75 -0.09 -9.77
CA ASP A 130 13.13 -0.64 -10.97
C ASP A 130 11.66 -0.97 -10.72
N THR A 131 10.92 -1.21 -11.80
CA THR A 131 9.50 -1.55 -11.77
C THR A 131 9.22 -2.80 -10.96
N ASN A 132 10.11 -3.80 -11.03
CA ASN A 132 9.96 -5.05 -10.29
C ASN A 132 9.95 -4.80 -8.77
N LYS A 133 10.87 -3.98 -8.27
CA LYS A 133 10.94 -3.62 -6.85
C LYS A 133 9.70 -2.85 -6.42
N LEU A 134 9.24 -1.87 -7.20
CA LEU A 134 8.05 -1.08 -6.89
C LEU A 134 6.77 -1.94 -6.87
N LEU A 135 6.59 -2.81 -7.86
CA LEU A 135 5.45 -3.74 -7.91
C LEU A 135 5.52 -4.80 -6.80
N SER A 136 6.70 -5.31 -6.48
CA SER A 136 6.89 -6.23 -5.35
C SER A 136 6.52 -5.57 -4.03
N GLU A 137 6.87 -4.30 -3.86
CA GLU A 137 6.52 -3.52 -2.68
C GLU A 137 5.00 -3.26 -2.62
N LEU A 138 4.36 -2.99 -3.76
CA LEU A 138 2.91 -2.87 -3.83
C LEU A 138 2.23 -4.18 -3.42
N VAL A 139 2.65 -5.31 -3.98
CA VAL A 139 2.11 -6.63 -3.63
C VAL A 139 2.31 -6.91 -2.14
N ARG A 140 3.48 -6.57 -1.58
CA ARG A 140 3.73 -6.66 -0.14
C ARG A 140 2.74 -5.83 0.66
N CYS A 141 2.57 -4.55 0.36
CA CYS A 141 1.65 -3.67 1.08
C CYS A 141 0.20 -4.17 1.01
N ARG A 142 -0.25 -4.57 -0.18
CA ARG A 142 -1.62 -5.09 -0.37
C ARG A 142 -1.84 -6.42 0.36
N SER A 143 -0.85 -7.31 0.36
CA SER A 143 -0.90 -8.59 1.10
C SER A 143 -0.96 -8.39 2.61
N LEU A 144 -0.55 -7.22 3.10
CA LEU A 144 -0.57 -6.85 4.51
C LEU A 144 -1.70 -5.83 4.83
N GLY A 145 -2.64 -5.63 3.90
CA GLY A 145 -3.85 -4.83 4.12
C GLY A 145 -3.68 -3.31 4.01
N GLY A 146 -2.58 -2.80 3.47
CA GLY A 146 -2.33 -1.36 3.34
C GLY A 146 -2.12 -0.87 1.92
N ASN A 147 -1.82 0.42 1.80
CA ASN A 147 -1.48 1.10 0.54
C ASN A 147 0.02 1.37 0.42
N LEU A 148 0.47 1.58 -0.82
CA LEU A 148 1.80 2.06 -1.15
C LEU A 148 1.68 3.40 -1.89
N LEU A 149 2.38 4.42 -1.39
CA LEU A 149 2.54 5.71 -2.06
C LEU A 149 4.01 5.92 -2.41
N VAL A 150 4.32 6.03 -3.69
CA VAL A 150 5.70 6.26 -4.17
C VAL A 150 5.86 7.74 -4.51
N ASN A 151 6.75 8.42 -3.81
CA ASN A 151 7.14 9.79 -4.11
C ASN A 151 8.12 9.84 -5.27
N ILE A 152 7.82 10.68 -6.25
CA ILE A 152 8.65 10.91 -7.44
C ILE A 152 8.77 12.42 -7.66
N PRO A 153 9.95 13.02 -7.45
CA PRO A 153 10.08 14.46 -7.52
C PRO A 153 10.32 14.94 -8.97
N PRO A 154 9.55 15.92 -9.48
CA PRO A 154 9.81 16.51 -10.79
C PRO A 154 11.07 17.37 -10.78
N ARG A 155 11.70 17.51 -11.95
CA ARG A 155 12.80 18.46 -12.18
C ARG A 155 12.32 19.89 -11.96
N GLY A 156 13.28 20.81 -11.76
CA GLY A 156 12.97 22.24 -11.59
C GLY A 156 12.29 22.91 -12.79
N ASN A 157 12.34 22.30 -13.97
CA ASN A 157 11.62 22.75 -15.16
C ASN A 157 10.19 22.17 -15.27
N GLY A 158 9.76 21.34 -14.32
CA GLY A 158 8.44 20.69 -14.29
C GLY A 158 8.36 19.37 -15.05
N GLU A 159 9.42 18.91 -15.70
CA GLU A 159 9.45 17.60 -16.36
C GLU A 159 9.77 16.49 -15.37
N MET A 160 9.36 15.26 -15.70
CA MET A 160 9.81 14.06 -14.99
C MET A 160 11.12 13.54 -15.60
N MET A 161 11.85 12.72 -14.85
CA MET A 161 13.03 12.02 -15.35
C MET A 161 12.63 10.97 -16.39
N GLU A 162 13.49 10.66 -17.37
CA GLU A 162 13.15 9.71 -18.45
C GLU A 162 12.73 8.34 -17.93
N TRP A 163 13.47 7.83 -16.92
CA TRP A 163 13.18 6.54 -16.30
C TRP A 163 11.77 6.45 -15.69
N PHE A 164 11.16 7.59 -15.31
CA PHE A 164 9.79 7.60 -14.76
C PHE A 164 8.79 7.09 -15.80
N TYR A 165 8.94 7.51 -17.04
CA TYR A 165 8.05 7.11 -18.13
C TYR A 165 8.23 5.63 -18.47
N ASP A 166 9.48 5.13 -18.51
CA ASP A 166 9.78 3.71 -18.71
C ASP A 166 9.12 2.85 -17.61
N VAL A 167 9.25 3.25 -16.35
CA VAL A 167 8.62 2.57 -15.21
C VAL A 167 7.09 2.62 -15.32
N CYS A 168 6.50 3.75 -15.71
CA CYS A 168 5.06 3.85 -15.92
C CYS A 168 4.55 2.91 -17.01
N ASP A 169 5.26 2.79 -18.14
CA ASP A 169 4.89 1.91 -19.25
C ASP A 169 4.98 0.43 -18.84
N GLU A 170 6.05 0.04 -18.13
CA GLU A 170 6.21 -1.31 -17.59
C GLU A 170 5.11 -1.64 -16.55
N MET A 171 4.81 -0.70 -15.65
CA MET A 171 3.72 -0.83 -14.67
C MET A 171 2.36 -0.97 -15.37
N ALA A 172 2.10 -0.19 -16.41
CA ALA A 172 0.86 -0.28 -17.18
C ALA A 172 0.71 -1.67 -17.83
N GLY A 173 1.79 -2.20 -18.41
CA GLY A 173 1.83 -3.56 -18.95
C GLY A 173 1.51 -4.63 -17.89
N TRP A 174 2.11 -4.52 -16.71
CA TRP A 174 1.82 -5.44 -15.60
C TRP A 174 0.38 -5.32 -15.09
N MET A 175 -0.11 -4.09 -14.91
CA MET A 175 -1.47 -3.83 -14.45
C MET A 175 -2.53 -4.38 -15.40
N ALA A 176 -2.27 -4.39 -16.71
CA ALA A 176 -3.19 -4.94 -17.70
C ALA A 176 -3.55 -6.41 -17.43
N HIS A 177 -2.62 -7.21 -16.92
CA HIS A 177 -2.86 -8.63 -16.62
C HIS A 177 -2.98 -8.95 -15.12
N SER A 178 -2.33 -8.20 -14.25
CA SER A 178 -2.20 -8.53 -12.82
C SER A 178 -2.93 -7.61 -11.85
N ARG A 179 -3.60 -6.54 -12.32
CA ARG A 179 -4.33 -5.60 -11.44
C ARG A 179 -5.25 -6.28 -10.42
N GLU A 180 -5.84 -7.41 -10.80
CA GLU A 180 -6.78 -8.14 -9.95
C GLU A 180 -6.17 -8.77 -8.70
N ALA A 181 -4.84 -8.87 -8.66
CA ALA A 181 -4.10 -9.34 -7.49
C ALA A 181 -3.84 -8.24 -6.45
N VAL A 182 -4.12 -6.97 -6.75
CA VAL A 182 -3.77 -5.84 -5.87
C VAL A 182 -4.90 -4.83 -5.66
N VAL A 183 -5.81 -4.68 -6.63
CA VAL A 183 -6.97 -3.79 -6.56
C VAL A 183 -8.20 -4.55 -6.06
N ASP A 184 -8.99 -3.92 -5.18
CA ASP A 184 -10.23 -4.47 -4.59
C ASP A 184 -10.06 -5.88 -4.02
N VAL A 185 -8.92 -6.10 -3.37
CA VAL A 185 -8.61 -7.32 -2.62
C VAL A 185 -9.12 -7.22 -1.18
N ASP A 186 -9.51 -8.35 -0.61
CA ASP A 186 -9.94 -8.46 0.77
C ASP A 186 -8.76 -8.21 1.72
N LEU A 187 -9.02 -7.54 2.85
CA LEU A 187 -7.99 -7.14 3.82
C LEU A 187 -7.64 -8.23 4.84
N ASP A 188 -8.29 -9.38 4.77
CA ASP A 188 -8.14 -10.54 5.68
C ASP A 188 -7.48 -11.74 4.99
N ALA A 189 -6.58 -11.48 4.04
CA ALA A 189 -5.68 -12.51 3.50
C ALA A 189 -4.70 -13.01 4.58
N PRO A 190 -4.25 -14.28 4.53
CA PRO A 190 -3.28 -14.77 5.51
C PRO A 190 -1.94 -14.05 5.41
N LEU A 191 -1.32 -13.76 6.56
CA LEU A 191 -0.07 -13.00 6.57
C LEU A 191 1.14 -13.93 6.34
N PRO A 192 2.10 -13.53 5.49
CA PRO A 192 3.32 -14.29 5.26
C PRO A 192 4.19 -14.45 6.50
N THR A 193 4.84 -15.61 6.62
CA THR A 193 5.81 -16.01 7.65
C THR A 193 5.30 -16.01 9.10
N LEU A 194 4.00 -15.82 9.31
CA LEU A 194 3.41 -15.65 10.64
C LEU A 194 2.15 -16.50 10.87
N ASP A 195 1.39 -16.82 9.81
CA ASP A 195 0.17 -17.61 9.95
C ASP A 195 0.23 -18.92 9.14
N LYS A 196 0.15 -18.82 7.81
CA LYS A 196 -0.17 -19.95 6.93
C LYS A 196 0.60 -19.99 5.61
N THR A 197 1.38 -18.97 5.29
CA THR A 197 2.07 -18.88 4.00
C THR A 197 3.46 -18.28 4.18
N GLU A 198 4.41 -18.63 3.31
CA GLU A 198 5.72 -17.98 3.22
C GLU A 198 5.70 -16.83 2.18
N ASN A 199 4.54 -16.52 1.62
CA ASN A 199 4.38 -15.72 0.42
C ASN A 199 3.44 -14.53 0.64
N TYR A 200 3.80 -13.38 0.05
CA TYR A 200 2.88 -12.25 -0.04
C TYR A 200 1.65 -12.67 -0.86
N THR A 201 0.52 -12.78 -0.17
CA THR A 201 -0.73 -13.30 -0.72
C THR A 201 -1.85 -12.30 -0.48
N THR A 202 -2.58 -11.99 -1.54
CA THR A 202 -3.86 -11.29 -1.48
C THR A 202 -5.00 -12.25 -1.82
N LYS A 203 -6.24 -11.87 -1.52
CA LYS A 203 -7.40 -12.67 -1.92
C LYS A 203 -8.58 -11.79 -2.31
N ARG A 204 -9.51 -12.39 -3.04
CA ARG A 204 -10.81 -11.84 -3.39
C ARG A 204 -11.82 -12.97 -3.37
N GLY A 205 -12.56 -13.09 -2.27
CA GLY A 205 -13.41 -14.23 -1.98
C GLY A 205 -12.63 -15.54 -2.00
N SER A 206 -13.00 -16.44 -2.91
CA SER A 206 -12.35 -17.75 -3.06
C SER A 206 -11.12 -17.77 -3.98
N THR A 207 -10.74 -16.62 -4.56
CA THR A 207 -9.55 -16.53 -5.42
C THR A 207 -8.40 -15.87 -4.67
N TRP A 208 -7.27 -16.55 -4.59
CA TRP A 208 -6.07 -16.10 -3.93
C TRP A 208 -4.99 -15.82 -4.96
N TYR A 209 -4.18 -14.79 -4.74
CA TYR A 209 -3.06 -14.42 -5.60
C TYR A 209 -1.81 -14.38 -4.75
N SER A 210 -0.83 -15.21 -5.07
CA SER A 210 0.36 -15.39 -4.25
C SER A 210 1.61 -15.12 -5.06
N LEU A 211 2.50 -14.29 -4.53
CA LEU A 211 3.81 -14.02 -5.09
C LEU A 211 4.80 -15.12 -4.68
N PRO A 212 5.42 -15.86 -5.63
CA PRO A 212 6.46 -16.83 -5.31
C PRO A 212 7.58 -16.20 -4.48
N ASN A 213 8.12 -16.97 -3.53
CA ASN A 213 9.21 -16.52 -2.68
C ASN A 213 10.54 -16.51 -3.45
N GLY A 214 11.66 -16.16 -2.81
CA GLY A 214 12.98 -16.14 -3.44
C GLY A 214 13.51 -17.50 -3.96
N LYS A 215 12.72 -18.58 -3.85
CA LYS A 215 12.99 -19.90 -4.46
C LYS A 215 11.98 -20.24 -5.55
N ASP A 216 11.18 -19.27 -5.99
CA ASP A 216 10.10 -19.42 -6.99
C ASP A 216 9.01 -20.41 -6.55
N VAL A 217 8.80 -20.51 -5.23
CA VAL A 217 7.81 -21.41 -4.62
C VAL A 217 6.69 -20.61 -4.01
N VAL A 218 5.45 -21.06 -4.22
CA VAL A 218 4.30 -20.71 -3.38
C VAL A 218 4.02 -21.86 -2.44
N PHE A 219 3.97 -21.56 -1.15
CA PHE A 219 3.63 -22.52 -0.09
C PHE A 219 2.55 -21.93 0.83
N ILE A 220 1.46 -22.68 0.99
CA ILE A 220 0.32 -22.29 1.82
C ILE A 220 -0.19 -23.53 2.59
N SER A 221 -0.26 -23.45 3.92
CA SER A 221 -0.86 -24.46 4.79
C SER A 221 -2.28 -24.09 5.20
N ASP A 222 -3.01 -25.05 5.76
CA ASP A 222 -4.40 -24.90 6.22
C ASP A 222 -5.33 -24.28 5.16
N ILE A 223 -5.17 -24.75 3.92
CA ILE A 223 -5.93 -24.32 2.75
C ILE A 223 -6.73 -25.51 2.19
N ALA A 224 -7.95 -25.25 1.72
CA ALA A 224 -8.71 -26.26 1.01
C ALA A 224 -8.06 -26.57 -0.34
N LYS A 225 -8.31 -27.78 -0.87
CA LYS A 225 -7.73 -28.21 -2.15
C LYS A 225 -8.09 -27.20 -3.26
N PRO A 226 -7.12 -26.69 -4.01
CA PRO A 226 -7.41 -25.74 -5.07
C PRO A 226 -8.13 -26.42 -6.24
N ARG A 227 -9.11 -25.72 -6.81
CA ARG A 227 -9.79 -26.08 -8.06
C ARG A 227 -8.88 -25.86 -9.26
N SER A 228 -8.13 -24.78 -9.27
CA SER A 228 -7.18 -24.45 -10.33
C SER A 228 -6.02 -23.63 -9.79
N VAL A 229 -4.85 -23.85 -10.38
CA VAL A 229 -3.65 -23.05 -10.15
C VAL A 229 -3.14 -22.60 -11.51
N THR A 230 -3.05 -21.29 -11.73
CA THR A 230 -2.60 -20.70 -13.01
C THR A 230 -1.62 -19.58 -12.77
N LEU A 231 -0.65 -19.41 -13.67
CA LEU A 231 0.15 -18.19 -13.73
C LEU A 231 -0.74 -17.04 -14.21
N LEU A 232 -0.86 -15.97 -13.43
CA LEU A 232 -1.85 -14.92 -13.67
C LEU A 232 -1.61 -14.21 -15.02
N ARG A 233 -0.35 -13.92 -15.34
CA ARG A 233 0.06 -13.22 -16.56
C ARG A 233 -0.31 -13.95 -17.84
N THR A 234 -0.10 -15.27 -17.88
CA THR A 234 -0.27 -16.07 -19.11
C THR A 234 -1.57 -16.87 -19.13
N GLY A 235 -2.18 -17.10 -17.96
CA GLY A 235 -3.30 -18.02 -17.80
C GLY A 235 -2.91 -19.49 -17.88
N GLU A 236 -1.63 -19.82 -18.04
CA GLU A 236 -1.15 -21.21 -18.11
C GLU A 236 -1.35 -21.92 -16.77
N THR A 237 -1.79 -23.18 -16.84
CA THR A 237 -1.93 -24.05 -15.67
C THR A 237 -0.57 -24.41 -15.10
N LEU A 238 -0.45 -24.35 -13.77
CA LEU A 238 0.74 -24.78 -13.05
C LEU A 238 0.48 -26.11 -12.34
N ASP A 239 1.45 -27.01 -12.41
CA ASP A 239 1.47 -28.20 -11.57
C ASP A 239 1.65 -27.83 -10.11
N TYR A 240 0.99 -28.58 -9.23
CA TYR A 240 1.06 -28.35 -7.79
C TYR A 240 1.04 -29.66 -7.01
N GLN A 241 1.59 -29.61 -5.80
CA GLN A 241 1.52 -30.68 -4.81
C GLN A 241 0.52 -30.26 -3.74
N PHE A 242 -0.42 -31.14 -3.41
CA PHE A 242 -1.37 -30.92 -2.33
C PHE A 242 -1.42 -32.13 -1.41
N ARG A 243 -1.06 -31.94 -0.14
CA ARG A 243 -1.01 -33.00 0.87
C ARG A 243 -1.31 -32.40 2.24
N ASP A 244 -2.14 -33.09 3.03
CA ASP A 244 -2.42 -32.75 4.42
C ASP A 244 -2.80 -31.27 4.62
N GLY A 245 -3.66 -30.73 3.73
CA GLY A 245 -4.10 -29.33 3.77
C GLY A 245 -3.04 -28.30 3.36
N SER A 246 -1.91 -28.74 2.80
CA SER A 246 -0.81 -27.88 2.37
C SER A 246 -0.65 -27.92 0.85
N LEU A 247 -0.55 -26.73 0.26
CA LEU A 247 -0.35 -26.48 -1.16
C LEU A 247 1.09 -26.03 -1.41
N ARG A 248 1.77 -26.67 -2.35
CA ARG A 248 3.08 -26.27 -2.84
C ARG A 248 3.08 -26.18 -4.35
N ILE A 249 3.50 -25.03 -4.89
CA ILE A 249 3.60 -24.74 -6.33
C ILE A 249 5.02 -24.26 -6.62
N VAL A 250 5.62 -24.75 -7.70
CA VAL A 250 6.93 -24.27 -8.18
C VAL A 250 6.68 -23.62 -9.53
N VAL A 251 7.08 -22.37 -9.70
CA VAL A 251 7.01 -21.70 -11.01
C VAL A 251 8.19 -22.17 -11.87
N PRO A 252 7.96 -22.85 -13.01
CA PRO A 252 9.02 -23.32 -13.88
C PRO A 252 9.86 -22.16 -14.41
N GLU A 253 11.18 -22.35 -14.52
CA GLU A 253 12.11 -21.32 -15.01
C GLU A 253 11.68 -20.71 -16.35
N ALA A 254 11.22 -21.55 -17.29
CA ALA A 254 10.76 -21.12 -18.60
C ALA A 254 9.51 -20.22 -18.58
N MET A 255 8.77 -20.17 -17.48
CA MET A 255 7.55 -19.36 -17.33
C MET A 255 7.78 -18.05 -16.57
N ARG A 256 8.97 -17.86 -15.97
CA ARG A 256 9.29 -16.69 -15.14
C ARG A 256 9.52 -15.46 -16.00
N SER A 257 9.27 -14.29 -15.42
CA SER A 257 9.53 -12.99 -16.00
C SER A 257 10.38 -12.12 -15.06
N THR A 258 10.77 -10.94 -15.53
CA THR A 258 11.53 -9.96 -14.76
C THR A 258 10.67 -9.17 -13.78
N LEU A 259 9.35 -9.17 -13.97
CA LEU A 259 8.37 -8.52 -13.09
C LEU A 259 7.71 -9.56 -12.18
N PRO A 260 7.01 -9.13 -11.11
CA PRO A 260 6.41 -10.05 -10.15
C PRO A 260 5.34 -10.94 -10.81
N ASP A 261 5.62 -12.24 -10.89
CA ASP A 261 4.69 -13.23 -11.42
C ASP A 261 3.74 -13.72 -10.32
N MET A 262 2.48 -13.29 -10.39
CA MET A 262 1.46 -13.72 -9.42
C MET A 262 0.88 -15.09 -9.83
N VAL A 263 0.74 -15.99 -8.86
CA VAL A 263 0.04 -17.26 -9.04
C VAL A 263 -1.41 -17.13 -8.56
N ARG A 264 -2.37 -17.37 -9.45
CA ARG A 264 -3.80 -17.37 -9.15
C ARG A 264 -4.24 -18.77 -8.71
N ILE A 265 -4.85 -18.85 -7.54
CA ILE A 265 -5.30 -20.07 -6.89
C ILE A 265 -6.80 -19.93 -6.61
N ILE A 266 -7.64 -20.74 -7.26
CA ILE A 266 -9.09 -20.74 -7.01
C ILE A 266 -9.40 -21.86 -6.03
N ILE A 267 -10.02 -21.53 -4.90
CA ILE A 267 -10.35 -22.45 -3.81
C ILE A 267 -11.84 -22.84 -3.87
N GLY A 268 -12.16 -24.07 -3.50
CA GLY A 268 -13.55 -24.54 -3.32
C GLY A 268 -14.02 -25.51 -4.40
N GLU A 269 -15.23 -26.04 -4.20
CA GLU A 269 -15.89 -26.95 -5.15
C GLU A 269 -16.68 -26.17 -6.24
N LEU A 270 -17.07 -26.87 -7.30
CA LEU A 270 -17.82 -26.35 -8.45
C LEU A 270 -19.22 -25.86 -8.09
#